data_AF-A0A7R9NX06-F1
#
_entry.id   AF-A0A7R9NX06-F1
#
_cell.length_a   1.000
_cell.length_b   1.000
_cell.length_c   1.000
_cell.angle_alpha   90.00
_cell.angle_beta   90.00
_cell.angle_gamma   90.00
#
_symmetry.space_group_name_H-M   'P 1'
#
loop_
_entity.id
_entity.type
_entity.pdbx_description
1 polymer ?
#
loop_
_entity_poly.entity_id
_entity_poly.type
_entity_poly.pdbx_seq_one_letter_code
_entity_poly.pdbx_strand_id
1 'polypeptide(L)'
;MLALSSLYIRCGGHSVGIASFWADAMELIALPFYVRVKSRGEERELVREDERGEERTKLVERERLNLSRSLKQLSENLKMPPAELRINTESRASRDTLSASVPANGSAEKKFLYVIACLFVFERRWSDMEETQVGFTELPAAMFHRPHYRPYHTTTHLYQPHLHLTRSGTHVSSLYPEILALIFSHLEVRDKGRAAQVCVAWRDAAYHKSVWRGVEAKLHLRRANSSLFASLVRRGIRKVQVLSLRRSLRDVLLGVPNLESLNLSGCYNVTDVGLSHALVVELPCLTVLNLSLCKQVTDNCLGRIAQYLKNLEVLELGGCCNVTNTGLLLIAWGLYKLKRLNLRSCWHVSDQGIGHLAGLNAEAARGNLSLEYLGLQDCQRLTDEALKHASVGLAELKSINLSFCVSISDSGLKHLAKMMSLRELNLRSCDNISDIGMAYLAEGGSRITSLDVSFCDKISDQALVHVSQGLFNLRSLSLNACQISDEGLCRIARTLHDLETLNVGQCNCITDKGLTIIADSLKNLRCIDLYGCTRITTLSLERIMKLPQLSTLNLGLWHIR
;
A
#
# COMPACT_ATOMS: atom_id res chain seq x y z
N MET A 1 -0.28 -8.61 14.67
CA MET A 1 1.11 -8.63 15.16
C MET A 1 2.01 -8.64 13.95
N LEU A 2 2.64 -7.51 13.63
CA LEU A 2 3.55 -7.37 12.49
C LEU A 2 4.98 -7.56 13.00
N ALA A 3 5.76 -8.36 12.27
CA ALA A 3 7.16 -8.65 12.53
C ALA A 3 8.02 -7.38 12.41
N LEU A 4 8.81 -7.11 13.45
CA LEU A 4 9.93 -6.16 13.41
C LEU A 4 11.17 -6.94 12.95
N SER A 5 11.71 -6.58 11.78
CA SER A 5 13.01 -7.05 11.32
C SER A 5 14.13 -6.32 12.08
N SER A 6 15.06 -7.10 12.60
CA SER A 6 16.18 -6.68 13.44
C SER A 6 17.21 -5.87 12.64
N LEU A 7 17.45 -4.61 13.04
CA LEU A 7 18.53 -3.78 12.53
C LEU A 7 19.79 -4.02 13.38
N TYR A 8 20.88 -4.51 12.79
CA TYR A 8 22.20 -4.55 13.44
C TYR A 8 23.12 -3.50 12.80
N ILE A 9 23.69 -2.61 13.60
CA ILE A 9 24.78 -1.71 13.18
C ILE A 9 26.09 -2.24 13.77
N ARG A 10 27.06 -2.55 12.91
CA ARG A 10 28.41 -3.01 13.31
C ARG A 10 29.32 -1.79 13.44
N CYS A 11 29.81 -1.51 14.65
CA CYS A 11 30.93 -0.61 14.89
C CYS A 11 31.89 -1.30 15.88
N GLY A 12 33.15 -1.48 15.47
CA GLY A 12 34.27 -1.83 16.35
C GLY A 12 34.02 -2.95 17.37
N GLY A 13 34.07 -4.21 16.94
CA GLY A 13 34.47 -5.34 17.80
C GLY A 13 33.51 -5.85 18.90
N HIS A 14 32.38 -5.19 19.21
CA HIS A 14 31.44 -5.70 20.22
C HIS A 14 29.96 -5.57 19.78
N SER A 15 29.17 -6.62 20.03
CA SER A 15 27.72 -6.66 19.80
C SER A 15 26.94 -6.47 21.10
N VAL A 16 26.04 -5.48 21.16
CA VAL A 16 25.05 -5.30 22.24
C VAL A 16 23.65 -5.28 21.61
N GLY A 17 22.76 -6.16 22.05
CA GLY A 17 21.39 -6.27 21.54
C GLY A 17 20.43 -5.29 22.21
N ILE A 18 19.68 -4.51 21.44
CA ILE A 18 18.64 -3.58 21.93
C ILE A 18 17.25 -4.20 21.71
N ALA A 19 16.99 -5.36 22.33
CA ALA A 19 15.72 -6.07 22.15
C ALA A 19 14.80 -6.11 23.38
N SER A 20 15.20 -5.54 24.52
CA SER A 20 14.38 -5.59 25.75
C SER A 20 13.80 -4.25 26.22
N PHE A 21 13.98 -3.15 25.49
CA PHE A 21 13.55 -1.82 25.97
C PHE A 21 12.30 -1.25 25.28
N TRP A 22 11.77 -1.92 24.26
CA TRP A 22 10.63 -1.42 23.46
C TRP A 22 9.34 -2.25 23.63
N ALA A 23 9.39 -3.36 24.36
CA ALA A 23 8.20 -4.15 24.66
C ALA A 23 7.30 -3.47 25.73
N ASP A 24 7.89 -2.77 26.70
CA ASP A 24 7.13 -2.17 27.82
C ASP A 24 6.55 -0.77 27.50
N ALA A 25 7.00 -0.13 26.43
CA ALA A 25 6.51 1.20 26.03
C ALA A 25 5.22 1.15 25.16
N MET A 26 4.90 0.00 24.57
CA MET A 26 3.78 -0.17 23.64
C MET A 26 2.46 -0.58 24.31
N GLU A 27 2.45 -0.82 25.62
CA GLU A 27 1.22 -1.14 26.37
C GLU A 27 0.49 0.08 26.98
N LEU A 28 1.01 1.30 26.79
CA LEU A 28 0.46 2.53 27.39
C LEU A 28 -0.32 3.46 26.42
N ILE A 29 -0.42 3.13 25.12
CA ILE A 29 -1.09 3.98 24.11
C ILE A 29 -2.43 3.40 23.61
N ALA A 30 -2.91 2.30 24.22
CA ALA A 30 -4.18 1.67 23.84
C ALA A 30 -5.29 1.85 24.89
N LEU A 31 -5.69 3.09 25.20
CA LEU A 31 -7.01 3.38 25.82
C LEU A 31 -7.62 4.67 25.23
N PRO A 32 -8.83 4.61 24.63
CA PRO A 32 -9.46 5.77 24.01
C PRO A 32 -10.09 6.71 25.06
N PHE A 33 -9.63 7.97 25.11
CA PHE A 33 -10.30 9.05 25.83
C PHE A 33 -11.61 9.44 25.11
N TYR A 34 -12.74 9.19 25.76
CA TYR A 34 -14.06 9.74 25.39
C TYR A 34 -14.49 10.71 26.51
N VAL A 35 -14.28 12.01 26.33
CA VAL A 35 -14.90 13.03 27.20
C VAL A 35 -15.87 13.84 26.34
N ARG A 36 -17.15 13.56 26.54
CA ARG A 36 -18.28 14.24 25.90
C ARG A 36 -18.67 15.42 26.78
N VAL A 37 -18.35 16.65 26.36
CA VAL A 37 -18.87 17.86 27.03
C VAL A 37 -20.36 17.98 26.73
N LYS A 38 -21.21 17.70 27.72
CA LYS A 38 -22.66 18.00 27.70
C LYS A 38 -22.85 19.42 28.26
N SER A 39 -23.49 20.29 27.48
CA SER A 39 -23.99 21.58 27.94
C SER A 39 -25.25 21.40 28.81
N ARG A 40 -25.15 21.88 30.05
CA ARG A 40 -26.18 22.35 31.00
C ARG A 40 -27.58 21.70 31.00
N GLY A 41 -27.89 21.06 32.12
CA GLY A 41 -29.25 20.75 32.59
C GLY A 41 -29.26 19.69 33.69
N GLU A 42 -29.32 20.14 34.95
CA GLU A 42 -29.85 19.44 36.14
C GLU A 42 -29.05 18.30 36.82
N GLU A 43 -28.44 18.69 37.95
CA GLU A 43 -28.40 18.10 39.31
C GLU A 43 -28.33 16.57 39.61
N ARG A 44 -27.41 16.24 40.55
CA ARG A 44 -27.26 15.06 41.45
C ARG A 44 -26.55 13.84 40.81
N GLU A 45 -25.47 13.25 41.33
CA GLU A 45 -25.04 12.90 42.70
C GLU A 45 -23.50 12.69 42.76
N LEU A 46 -22.89 12.92 43.93
CA LEU A 46 -21.47 12.66 44.25
C LEU A 46 -21.13 11.14 44.21
N VAL A 47 -19.87 10.78 43.91
CA VAL A 47 -18.97 9.94 44.75
C VAL A 47 -17.55 9.81 44.12
N ARG A 48 -16.55 10.33 44.85
CA ARG A 48 -15.14 9.90 45.03
C ARG A 48 -14.32 9.39 43.83
N GLU A 49 -13.44 10.24 43.29
CA GLU A 49 -12.16 9.85 42.69
C GLU A 49 -11.12 10.97 42.87
N ASP A 50 -10.23 10.88 43.87
CA ASP A 50 -9.09 11.82 43.97
C ASP A 50 -7.81 11.26 44.64
N GLU A 51 -7.51 9.97 44.47
CA GLU A 51 -6.22 9.41 44.96
C GLU A 51 -5.40 8.71 43.86
N ARG A 52 -5.98 8.43 42.68
CA ARG A 52 -5.30 7.75 41.56
C ARG A 52 -4.61 8.68 40.56
N GLY A 53 -4.91 9.98 40.59
CA GLY A 53 -4.27 10.98 39.74
C GLY A 53 -2.86 11.33 40.19
N GLU A 54 -2.67 11.48 41.50
CA GLU A 54 -1.42 11.98 42.07
C GLU A 54 -0.28 10.93 42.06
N GLU A 55 -0.60 9.65 42.26
CA GLU A 55 0.35 8.53 42.14
C GLU A 55 0.86 8.32 40.71
N ARG A 56 0.00 8.57 39.71
CA ARG A 56 0.36 8.41 38.28
C ARG A 56 1.31 9.51 37.79
N THR A 57 1.14 10.74 38.26
CA THR A 57 2.09 11.84 37.99
C THR A 57 3.46 11.59 38.64
N LYS A 58 3.49 11.03 39.86
CA LYS A 58 4.74 10.70 40.57
C LYS A 58 5.51 9.57 39.89
N LEU A 59 4.82 8.62 39.25
CA LEU A 59 5.45 7.53 38.49
C LEU A 59 6.14 8.05 37.21
N VAL A 60 5.49 8.96 36.49
CA VAL A 60 6.03 9.57 35.25
C VAL A 60 7.25 10.44 35.53
N GLU A 61 7.26 11.20 36.64
CA GLU A 61 8.45 11.98 37.04
C GLU A 61 9.63 11.08 37.45
N ARG A 62 9.36 9.94 38.10
CA ARG A 62 10.40 8.99 38.51
C ARG A 62 11.07 8.31 37.31
N GLU A 63 10.29 7.93 36.31
CA GLU A 63 10.77 7.39 35.03
C GLU A 63 11.61 8.42 34.25
N ARG A 64 11.16 9.69 34.21
CA ARG A 64 11.88 10.81 33.57
C ARG A 64 13.25 11.07 34.21
N LEU A 65 13.33 11.00 35.54
CA LEU A 65 14.59 11.16 36.30
C LEU A 65 15.56 9.99 36.07
N ASN A 66 15.06 8.77 35.92
CA ASN A 66 15.88 7.60 35.61
C ASN A 66 16.46 7.68 34.18
N LEU A 67 15.66 8.12 33.21
CA LEU A 67 16.12 8.32 31.83
C LEU A 67 17.22 9.39 31.74
N SER A 68 17.08 10.48 32.51
CA SER A 68 18.08 11.55 32.59
C SER A 68 19.43 11.06 33.17
N ARG A 69 19.40 10.20 34.20
CA ARG A 69 20.62 9.59 34.78
C ARG A 69 21.31 8.64 33.80
N SER A 70 20.55 7.80 33.11
CA SER A 70 21.08 6.88 32.10
C SER A 70 21.74 7.60 30.93
N LEU A 71 21.18 8.74 30.49
CA LEU A 71 21.77 9.58 29.45
C LEU A 71 23.05 10.29 29.91
N LYS A 72 23.13 10.70 31.18
CA LYS A 72 24.33 11.28 31.78
C LYS A 72 25.49 10.27 31.84
N GLN A 73 25.17 9.04 32.22
CA GLN A 73 26.12 7.93 32.31
C GLN A 73 26.61 7.47 30.93
N LEU A 74 25.75 7.54 29.90
CA LEU A 74 26.12 7.35 28.49
C LEU A 74 27.06 8.45 27.97
N SER A 75 26.85 9.70 28.40
CA SER A 75 27.71 10.83 28.07
C SER A 75 29.13 10.68 28.65
N GLU A 76 29.22 10.21 29.89
CA GLU A 76 30.50 9.96 30.59
C GLU A 76 31.28 8.77 29.98
N ASN A 77 30.57 7.73 29.52
CA ASN A 77 31.19 6.55 28.91
C ASN A 77 31.74 6.80 27.49
N LEU A 78 31.29 7.85 26.79
CA LEU A 78 31.69 8.17 25.41
C LEU A 78 32.85 9.17 25.29
N LYS A 79 33.44 9.65 26.40
CA LYS A 79 34.56 10.62 26.43
C LYS A 79 34.44 11.75 25.39
N MET A 80 33.27 12.38 25.28
CA MET A 80 33.13 13.61 24.49
C MET A 80 33.71 14.80 25.27
N PRO A 81 34.46 15.72 24.62
CA PRO A 81 34.98 16.90 25.31
C PRO A 81 33.83 17.83 25.77
N PRO A 82 33.98 18.53 26.91
CA PRO A 82 32.90 19.31 27.49
C PRO A 82 32.64 20.57 26.64
N ALA A 83 31.47 20.64 26.02
CA ALA A 83 30.89 21.93 25.65
C ALA A 83 30.22 22.49 26.90
N GLU A 84 30.85 23.47 27.55
CA GLU A 84 30.21 24.26 28.60
C GLU A 84 29.00 25.01 28.02
N LEU A 85 27.79 24.49 28.27
CA LEU A 85 26.55 25.24 28.14
C LEU A 85 26.35 26.06 29.41
N ARG A 86 26.92 27.27 29.45
CA ARG A 86 26.47 28.31 30.38
C ARG A 86 25.19 28.93 29.82
N ILE A 87 24.07 28.71 30.50
CA ILE A 87 22.84 29.48 30.31
C ILE A 87 23.02 30.78 31.10
N ASN A 88 23.44 31.85 30.45
CA ASN A 88 23.26 33.19 30.99
C ASN A 88 21.86 33.68 30.59
N THR A 89 20.96 33.67 31.55
CA THR A 89 19.71 34.43 31.49
C THR A 89 20.05 35.90 31.73
N GLU A 90 20.33 36.66 30.67
CA GLU A 90 20.16 38.12 30.73
C GLU A 90 20.09 38.76 29.34
N SER A 91 19.32 39.84 29.30
CA SER A 91 18.78 40.53 28.13
C SER A 91 19.83 41.25 27.26
N ARG A 92 19.38 41.53 26.01
CA ARG A 92 19.83 42.56 25.03
C ARG A 92 20.76 42.12 23.90
N ALA A 93 20.15 42.13 22.71
CA ALA A 93 20.64 42.63 21.42
C ALA A 93 22.14 42.56 21.09
N SER A 94 22.51 41.68 20.15
CA SER A 94 23.43 42.02 19.05
C SER A 94 23.38 40.95 17.94
N ARG A 95 23.50 41.43 16.70
CA ARG A 95 23.66 40.65 15.47
C ARG A 95 24.98 39.88 15.53
N ASP A 96 24.97 38.56 15.39
CA ASP A 96 26.17 37.80 15.02
C ASP A 96 25.84 36.68 14.04
N THR A 97 26.63 36.66 12.96
CA THR A 97 26.50 35.79 11.78
C THR A 97 27.35 34.55 11.98
N LEU A 98 26.76 33.36 11.93
CA LEU A 98 27.50 32.09 11.96
C LEU A 98 27.71 31.56 10.53
N SER A 99 28.95 31.63 10.05
CA SER A 99 29.38 31.03 8.78
C SER A 99 30.01 29.65 9.02
N ALA A 100 29.50 28.60 8.36
CA ALA A 100 30.15 27.28 8.29
C ALA A 100 30.53 26.96 6.83
N SER A 101 31.79 26.59 6.58
CA SER A 101 32.35 26.31 5.25
C SER A 101 32.33 24.82 4.90
N VAL A 102 31.91 24.48 3.68
CA VAL A 102 31.92 23.12 3.10
C VAL A 102 33.30 22.81 2.48
N PRO A 103 33.87 21.60 2.59
CA PRO A 103 35.13 21.26 1.93
C PRO A 103 34.95 21.08 0.42
N ALA A 104 35.88 21.65 -0.37
CA ALA A 104 35.74 21.81 -1.82
C ALA A 104 35.87 20.53 -2.67
N ASN A 105 36.35 19.41 -2.13
CA ASN A 105 36.62 18.19 -2.90
C ASN A 105 35.85 16.97 -2.36
N GLY A 106 34.71 16.67 -2.99
CA GLY A 106 33.93 15.45 -2.75
C GLY A 106 33.02 15.15 -3.93
N SER A 107 32.83 13.86 -4.25
CA SER A 107 31.94 13.39 -5.31
C SER A 107 30.50 13.87 -5.12
N ALA A 108 29.71 13.91 -6.20
CA ALA A 108 28.32 14.38 -6.18
C ALA A 108 27.46 13.70 -5.11
N GLU A 109 27.71 12.41 -4.82
CA GLU A 109 27.05 11.65 -3.73
C GLU A 109 27.35 12.20 -2.33
N LYS A 110 28.59 12.66 -2.07
CA LYS A 110 28.95 13.26 -0.76
C LYS A 110 28.32 14.64 -0.57
N LYS A 111 28.11 15.40 -1.65
CA LYS A 111 27.36 16.66 -1.63
C LYS A 111 25.87 16.43 -1.41
N PHE A 112 25.32 15.33 -1.93
CA PHE A 112 23.94 14.90 -1.73
C PHE A 112 23.67 14.47 -0.27
N LEU A 113 24.57 13.67 0.31
CA LEU A 113 24.53 13.28 1.73
C LEU A 113 24.65 14.48 2.69
N TYR A 114 25.43 15.49 2.33
CA TYR A 114 25.57 16.72 3.12
C TYR A 114 24.27 17.55 3.16
N VAL A 115 23.55 17.64 2.04
CA VAL A 115 22.23 18.32 1.99
C VAL A 115 21.20 17.58 2.83
N ILE A 116 21.18 16.24 2.80
CA ILE A 116 20.32 15.41 3.65
C ILE A 116 20.70 15.58 5.13
N ALA A 117 21.99 15.66 5.47
CA ALA A 117 22.45 15.89 6.83
C ALA A 117 22.07 17.29 7.36
N CYS A 118 22.13 18.34 6.53
CA CYS A 118 21.68 19.68 6.91
C CYS A 118 20.16 19.76 7.13
N LEU A 119 19.36 18.97 6.40
CA LEU A 119 17.91 18.83 6.63
C LEU A 119 17.62 18.14 7.97
N PHE A 120 18.40 17.13 8.34
CA PHE A 120 18.27 16.40 9.61
C PHE A 120 18.68 17.24 10.85
N VAL A 121 19.66 18.13 10.71
CA VAL A 121 20.09 19.02 11.82
C VAL A 121 19.03 20.08 12.15
N PHE A 122 18.19 20.47 11.18
CA PHE A 122 17.06 21.38 11.43
C PHE A 122 15.89 20.69 12.17
N GLU A 123 15.76 19.37 12.05
CA GLU A 123 14.70 18.57 12.66
C GLU A 123 14.80 18.50 14.19
N ARG A 124 16.02 18.56 14.76
CA ARG A 124 16.26 18.48 16.21
C ARG A 124 15.93 19.75 17.00
N ARG A 125 15.59 20.86 16.34
CA ARG A 125 15.31 22.14 17.02
C ARG A 125 13.82 22.49 17.16
N TRP A 126 12.93 21.63 16.68
CA TRP A 126 11.47 21.85 16.71
C TRP A 126 10.67 20.69 17.33
N SER A 127 11.34 19.76 18.02
CA SER A 127 10.75 18.53 18.56
C SER A 127 10.04 18.72 19.92
N ASP A 128 9.53 19.92 20.21
CA ASP A 128 8.61 20.18 21.32
C ASP A 128 7.32 20.78 20.75
N MET A 129 6.53 19.97 20.04
CA MET A 129 5.10 20.21 19.78
C MET A 129 4.50 18.93 19.19
N GLU A 130 4.18 17.98 20.07
CA GLU A 130 3.27 16.90 19.75
C GLU A 130 1.83 17.42 19.75
N GLU A 131 1.19 17.47 18.58
CA GLU A 131 -0.22 17.15 18.44
C GLU A 131 -0.53 16.76 16.98
N THR A 132 -1.11 15.58 16.82
CA THR A 132 -1.53 14.96 15.57
C THR A 132 -2.74 15.69 14.98
N GLN A 133 -2.51 16.80 14.27
CA GLN A 133 -3.48 17.37 13.34
C GLN A 133 -2.76 17.96 12.13
N VAL A 134 -2.93 17.36 10.95
CA VAL A 134 -2.62 18.06 9.69
C VAL A 134 -3.77 19.03 9.43
N GLY A 135 -3.75 20.14 10.16
CA GLY A 135 -4.58 21.31 9.87
C GLY A 135 -4.11 21.93 8.56
N PHE A 136 -4.86 21.69 7.48
CA PHE A 136 -4.81 22.52 6.27
C PHE A 136 -5.40 23.89 6.62
N THR A 137 -4.61 24.74 7.27
CA THR A 137 -4.97 26.12 7.58
C THR A 137 -4.02 27.05 6.83
N GLU A 138 -4.59 27.92 6.00
CA GLU A 138 -3.93 29.18 5.63
C GLU A 138 -4.16 30.17 6.79
N LEU A 139 -3.10 30.90 7.13
CA LEU A 139 -3.13 32.11 7.95
C LEU A 139 -4.02 33.18 7.27
N PRO A 140 -4.63 34.10 8.05
CA PRO A 140 -5.75 34.93 7.60
C PRO A 140 -5.40 35.91 6.47
N ALA A 141 -6.45 36.19 5.67
CA ALA A 141 -6.48 37.10 4.54
C ALA A 141 -6.18 38.57 4.93
N ALA A 142 -4.90 38.91 5.05
CA ALA A 142 -4.46 40.30 5.17
C ALA A 142 -3.10 40.50 4.50
N MET A 143 -2.98 40.20 3.20
CA MET A 143 -1.90 40.69 2.33
C MET A 143 -2.31 40.55 0.85
N PHE A 144 -3.50 41.05 0.51
CA PHE A 144 -3.86 41.32 -0.89
C PHE A 144 -3.26 42.67 -1.29
N HIS A 145 -2.04 42.67 -1.82
CA HIS A 145 -1.64 43.69 -2.78
C HIS A 145 -1.67 43.09 -4.18
N ARG A 146 -2.52 43.70 -5.01
CA ARG A 146 -2.76 43.38 -6.43
C ARG A 146 -1.42 43.26 -7.19
N PRO A 147 -1.29 42.35 -8.17
CA PRO A 147 -0.19 42.43 -9.10
C PRO A 147 -0.48 43.58 -10.07
N HIS A 148 0.22 44.71 -9.92
CA HIS A 148 0.38 45.63 -11.04
C HIS A 148 1.32 44.95 -12.05
N TYR A 149 0.72 44.47 -13.14
CA TYR A 149 1.42 44.26 -14.39
C TYR A 149 2.16 45.56 -14.77
N ARG A 150 3.48 45.50 -14.91
CA ARG A 150 4.23 46.48 -15.70
C ARG A 150 4.87 45.77 -16.89
N PRO A 151 4.73 46.32 -18.11
CA PRO A 151 5.18 45.69 -19.33
C PRO A 151 6.70 45.82 -19.50
N TYR A 152 7.26 44.88 -20.27
CA TYR A 152 8.63 44.90 -20.75
C TYR A 152 8.92 46.20 -21.50
N HIS A 153 9.84 47.00 -20.98
CA HIS A 153 10.56 48.00 -21.75
C HIS A 153 12.02 47.57 -21.90
N THR A 154 12.39 47.37 -23.14
CA THR A 154 13.76 47.29 -23.66
C THR A 154 14.46 48.62 -23.43
N THR A 155 15.55 48.62 -22.67
CA THR A 155 16.61 49.63 -22.83
C THR A 155 17.95 49.05 -22.40
N THR A 156 18.81 48.87 -23.40
CA THR A 156 20.26 48.72 -23.31
C THR A 156 20.87 49.86 -22.50
N HIS A 157 21.70 49.58 -21.50
CA HIS A 157 22.94 50.33 -21.23
C HIS A 157 23.81 49.64 -20.15
N LEU A 158 25.04 49.34 -20.57
CA LEU A 158 26.31 49.41 -19.83
C LEU A 158 26.63 48.36 -18.74
N TYR A 159 27.52 47.46 -19.16
CA TYR A 159 28.49 46.72 -18.36
C TYR A 159 29.24 47.61 -17.35
N GLN A 160 29.24 47.22 -16.08
CA GLN A 160 30.42 47.29 -15.21
C GLN A 160 30.33 46.19 -14.13
N PRO A 161 31.37 45.35 -13.94
CA PRO A 161 31.32 44.23 -13.01
C PRO A 161 31.92 44.64 -11.67
N HIS A 162 31.08 44.84 -10.65
CA HIS A 162 31.53 44.78 -9.26
C HIS A 162 31.23 43.38 -8.71
N LEU A 163 32.19 42.46 -8.93
CA LEU A 163 32.28 41.22 -8.19
C LEU A 163 32.56 41.55 -6.72
N HIS A 164 31.51 41.69 -5.91
CA HIS A 164 31.59 41.31 -4.52
C HIS A 164 31.42 39.79 -4.45
N LEU A 165 32.55 39.08 -4.56
CA LEU A 165 32.69 37.67 -4.16
C LEU A 165 32.48 37.57 -2.65
N THR A 166 31.24 37.63 -2.21
CA THR A 166 30.87 37.09 -0.90
C THR A 166 30.96 35.57 -1.02
N ARG A 167 31.70 34.94 -0.10
CA ARG A 167 31.91 33.48 0.00
C ARG A 167 30.63 32.72 -0.38
N SER A 168 30.61 32.16 -1.60
CA SER A 168 29.52 31.33 -2.10
C SER A 168 29.57 30.00 -1.36
N GLY A 169 28.96 29.96 -0.18
CA GLY A 169 28.57 28.69 0.43
C GLY A 169 27.66 27.97 -0.57
N THR A 170 27.92 26.69 -0.82
CA THR A 170 27.00 25.83 -1.58
C THR A 170 25.74 25.60 -0.74
N HIS A 171 24.86 26.60 -0.68
CA HIS A 171 23.62 26.55 0.05
C HIS A 171 22.51 26.03 -0.87
N VAL A 172 21.55 25.28 -0.33
CA VAL A 172 20.46 24.70 -1.13
C VAL A 172 19.65 25.76 -1.88
N SER A 173 19.61 27.00 -1.38
CA SER A 173 18.97 28.13 -2.06
C SER A 173 19.64 28.55 -3.37
N SER A 174 20.86 28.06 -3.65
CA SER A 174 21.58 28.27 -4.90
C SER A 174 21.28 27.21 -5.95
N LEU A 175 20.47 26.19 -5.63
CA LEU A 175 20.03 25.18 -6.59
C LEU A 175 18.93 25.74 -7.48
N TYR A 176 18.95 25.34 -8.75
CA TYR A 176 17.87 25.63 -9.69
C TYR A 176 16.54 25.02 -9.20
N PRO A 177 15.39 25.69 -9.42
CA PRO A 177 14.07 25.20 -9.00
C PRO A 177 13.75 23.78 -9.48
N GLU A 178 14.23 23.39 -10.66
CA GLU A 178 14.05 22.07 -11.24
C GLU A 178 14.78 20.99 -10.43
N ILE A 179 15.99 21.29 -9.95
CA ILE A 179 16.77 20.39 -9.09
C ILE A 179 16.09 20.27 -7.73
N LEU A 180 15.60 21.39 -7.16
CA LEU A 180 14.82 21.37 -5.92
C LEU A 180 13.54 20.54 -6.07
N ALA A 181 12.82 20.67 -7.19
CA ALA A 181 11.64 19.87 -7.47
C ALA A 181 11.98 18.37 -7.62
N LEU A 182 13.12 18.02 -8.22
CA LEU A 182 13.60 16.64 -8.28
C LEU A 182 13.89 16.11 -6.87
N ILE A 183 14.61 16.86 -6.05
CA ILE A 183 14.88 16.50 -4.64
C ILE A 183 13.56 16.30 -3.89
N PHE A 184 12.63 17.25 -3.99
CA PHE A 184 11.35 17.19 -3.28
C PHE A 184 10.44 16.07 -3.78
N SER A 185 10.62 15.57 -5.01
CA SER A 185 9.85 14.44 -5.52
C SER A 185 10.07 13.15 -4.71
N HIS A 186 11.25 13.01 -4.10
CA HIS A 186 11.61 11.88 -3.23
C HIS A 186 11.11 12.01 -1.79
N LEU A 187 10.58 13.19 -1.39
CA LEU A 187 10.03 13.39 -0.05
C LEU A 187 8.68 12.69 0.12
N GLU A 188 8.33 12.35 1.35
CA GLU A 188 6.98 11.92 1.69
C GLU A 188 5.99 13.09 1.59
N VAL A 189 4.70 12.79 1.51
CA VAL A 189 3.63 13.80 1.39
C VAL A 189 3.68 14.84 2.52
N ARG A 190 3.98 14.39 3.75
CA ARG A 190 4.11 15.27 4.91
C ARG A 190 5.29 16.22 4.76
N ASP A 191 6.43 15.69 4.33
CA ASP A 191 7.68 16.45 4.25
C ASP A 191 7.69 17.41 3.05
N LYS A 192 6.96 17.09 1.97
CA LYS A 192 6.64 18.07 0.90
C LYS A 192 5.92 19.30 1.43
N GLY A 193 4.98 19.09 2.36
CA GLY A 193 4.26 20.18 3.04
C GLY A 193 5.18 21.03 3.92
N ARG A 194 6.10 20.39 4.65
CA ARG A 194 7.11 21.07 5.48
C ARG A 194 8.09 21.88 4.62
N ALA A 195 8.60 21.29 3.53
CA ALA A 195 9.49 21.96 2.59
C ALA A 195 8.85 23.25 2.02
N ALA A 196 7.55 23.21 1.73
CA ALA A 196 6.81 24.37 1.24
C ALA A 196 6.67 25.51 2.26
N GLN A 197 6.94 25.27 3.54
CA GLN A 197 6.88 26.29 4.60
C GLN A 197 8.23 26.97 4.88
N VAL A 198 9.32 26.48 4.27
CA VAL A 198 10.69 26.98 4.55
C VAL A 198 10.89 28.39 3.98
N CYS A 199 10.65 28.57 2.68
CA CYS A 199 10.75 29.87 2.01
C CYS A 199 9.96 29.87 0.68
N VAL A 200 9.83 31.03 0.05
CA VAL A 200 9.07 31.18 -1.21
C VAL A 200 9.65 30.30 -2.34
N ALA A 201 10.98 30.27 -2.50
CA ALA A 201 11.61 29.46 -3.54
C ALA A 201 11.35 27.95 -3.34
N TRP A 202 11.41 27.47 -2.10
CA TRP A 202 11.09 26.08 -1.78
C TRP A 202 9.62 25.77 -1.95
N ARG A 203 8.74 26.72 -1.60
CA ARG A 203 7.31 26.60 -1.85
C ARG A 203 7.04 26.44 -3.35
N ASP A 204 7.63 27.29 -4.18
CA ASP A 204 7.40 27.25 -5.62
C ASP A 204 7.92 25.93 -6.24
N ALA A 205 9.12 25.49 -5.82
CA ALA A 205 9.66 24.18 -6.21
C ALA A 205 8.81 23.01 -5.69
N ALA A 206 8.34 23.05 -4.44
CA ALA A 206 7.51 22.02 -3.83
C ALA A 206 6.12 21.94 -4.48
N TYR A 207 5.60 23.02 -5.04
CA TYR A 207 4.32 23.05 -5.76
C TYR A 207 4.46 22.65 -7.23
N HIS A 208 5.68 22.42 -7.72
CA HIS A 208 5.90 21.94 -9.08
C HIS A 208 5.24 20.57 -9.29
N LYS A 209 4.54 20.38 -10.43
CA LYS A 209 3.72 19.17 -10.67
C LYS A 209 4.52 17.86 -10.63
N SER A 210 5.81 17.89 -11.00
CA SER A 210 6.68 16.71 -10.94
C SER A 210 6.83 16.16 -9.52
N VAL A 211 6.79 17.03 -8.50
CA VAL A 211 6.88 16.66 -7.08
C VAL A 211 5.70 15.78 -6.66
N TRP A 212 4.54 15.99 -7.26
CA TRP A 212 3.28 15.32 -6.90
C TRP A 212 2.87 14.22 -7.88
N ARG A 213 3.72 13.89 -8.86
CA ARG A 213 3.44 12.84 -9.83
C ARG A 213 3.19 11.51 -9.12
N GLY A 214 2.04 10.89 -9.40
CA GLY A 214 1.66 9.58 -8.83
C GLY A 214 1.16 9.62 -7.39
N VAL A 215 1.19 10.78 -6.71
CA VAL A 215 0.70 10.92 -5.33
C VAL A 215 -0.82 10.81 -5.28
N GLU A 216 -1.32 10.00 -4.33
CA GLU A 216 -2.74 9.92 -3.99
C GLU A 216 -3.06 10.85 -2.81
N ALA A 217 -3.98 11.80 -3.04
CA ALA A 217 -4.46 12.68 -1.98
C ALA A 217 -5.56 12.00 -1.16
N LYS A 218 -5.31 11.79 0.13
CA LYS A 218 -6.28 11.21 1.07
C LYS A 218 -7.04 12.31 1.80
N LEU A 219 -8.36 12.37 1.60
CA LEU A 219 -9.20 13.52 1.97
C LEU A 219 -10.30 13.13 2.97
N HIS A 220 -10.44 13.93 4.02
CA HIS A 220 -11.61 13.94 4.89
C HIS A 220 -12.53 15.12 4.53
N LEU A 221 -13.60 14.86 3.81
CA LEU A 221 -14.54 15.88 3.33
C LEU A 221 -15.69 16.08 4.33
N ARG A 222 -15.31 16.47 5.55
CA ARG A 222 -16.26 16.74 6.65
C ARG A 222 -16.77 18.19 6.66
N ARG A 223 -15.96 19.13 6.19
CA ARG A 223 -16.24 20.58 6.14
C ARG A 223 -15.91 21.13 4.76
N ALA A 224 -16.51 22.27 4.41
CA ALA A 224 -16.15 22.97 3.18
C ALA A 224 -14.72 23.49 3.27
N ASN A 225 -13.94 23.33 2.20
CA ASN A 225 -12.68 24.04 2.03
C ASN A 225 -12.61 24.51 0.56
N SER A 226 -12.78 25.81 0.34
CA SER A 226 -12.81 26.42 -0.99
C SER A 226 -11.47 26.36 -1.72
N SER A 227 -10.36 26.28 -0.98
CA SER A 227 -9.00 26.27 -1.54
C SER A 227 -8.49 24.86 -1.88
N LEU A 228 -9.11 23.82 -1.29
CA LEU A 228 -8.60 22.45 -1.36
C LEU A 228 -8.44 21.95 -2.79
N PHE A 229 -9.52 21.99 -3.57
CA PHE A 229 -9.51 21.46 -4.93
C PHE A 229 -8.61 22.28 -5.86
N ALA A 230 -8.64 23.61 -5.76
CA ALA A 230 -7.71 24.48 -6.49
C ALA A 230 -6.24 24.15 -6.18
N SER A 231 -5.93 23.87 -4.92
CA SER A 231 -4.60 23.45 -4.49
C SER A 231 -4.20 22.07 -5.06
N LEU A 232 -5.12 21.10 -5.10
CA LEU A 232 -4.88 19.79 -5.72
C LEU A 232 -4.59 19.93 -7.22
N VAL A 233 -5.39 20.74 -7.92
CA VAL A 233 -5.24 21.01 -9.35
C VAL A 233 -3.92 21.73 -9.64
N ARG A 234 -3.55 22.74 -8.84
CA ARG A 234 -2.28 23.46 -8.99
C ARG A 234 -1.07 22.52 -8.91
N ARG A 235 -1.12 21.57 -7.96
CA ARG A 235 -0.10 20.54 -7.77
C ARG A 235 -0.14 19.44 -8.82
N GLY A 236 -1.16 19.41 -9.69
CA GLY A 236 -1.31 18.38 -10.72
C GLY A 236 -1.68 17.01 -10.18
N ILE A 237 -2.32 16.95 -9.01
CA ILE A 237 -2.77 15.69 -8.40
C ILE A 237 -3.95 15.14 -9.19
N ARG A 238 -3.87 13.85 -9.54
CA ARG A 238 -4.87 13.13 -10.35
C ARG A 238 -5.47 11.90 -9.65
N LYS A 239 -5.01 11.57 -8.45
CA LYS A 239 -5.49 10.43 -7.66
C LYS A 239 -6.02 10.93 -6.33
N VAL A 240 -7.26 10.58 -5.99
CA VAL A 240 -7.93 11.03 -4.77
C VAL A 240 -8.57 9.84 -4.07
N GLN A 241 -8.25 9.67 -2.80
CA GLN A 241 -8.99 8.81 -1.89
C GLN A 241 -9.85 9.66 -0.96
N VAL A 242 -11.15 9.40 -0.91
CA VAL A 242 -12.05 10.00 0.07
C VAL A 242 -12.18 9.03 1.23
N LEU A 243 -11.80 9.48 2.43
CA LEU A 243 -11.86 8.70 3.66
C LEU A 243 -13.16 8.92 4.44
N SER A 244 -13.79 10.06 4.23
CA SER A 244 -15.06 10.41 4.87
C SER A 244 -15.78 11.44 4.03
N LEU A 245 -17.02 11.13 3.66
CA LEU A 245 -17.88 11.99 2.87
C LEU A 245 -19.10 12.41 3.70
N ARG A 246 -19.19 13.70 4.05
CA ARG A 246 -20.43 14.29 4.60
C ARG A 246 -21.20 15.13 3.57
N ARG A 247 -20.53 15.56 2.51
CA ARG A 247 -21.10 16.41 1.45
C ARG A 247 -21.23 15.65 0.14
N SER A 248 -21.55 16.36 -0.95
CA SER A 248 -21.70 15.77 -2.27
C SER A 248 -20.36 15.30 -2.84
N LEU A 249 -20.35 14.10 -3.42
CA LEU A 249 -19.22 13.60 -4.21
C LEU A 249 -18.99 14.47 -5.46
N ARG A 250 -20.02 15.18 -5.92
CA ARG A 250 -19.97 16.11 -7.05
C ARG A 250 -18.87 17.16 -6.90
N ASP A 251 -18.63 17.64 -5.68
CA ASP A 251 -17.60 18.66 -5.42
C ASP A 251 -16.20 18.14 -5.77
N VAL A 252 -15.94 16.85 -5.55
CA VAL A 252 -14.64 16.23 -5.89
C VAL A 252 -14.49 16.09 -7.40
N LEU A 253 -15.53 15.57 -8.07
CA LEU A 253 -15.52 15.32 -9.51
C LEU A 253 -15.41 16.63 -10.32
N LEU A 254 -16.09 17.69 -9.88
CA LEU A 254 -16.00 19.01 -10.51
C LEU A 254 -14.74 19.78 -10.09
N GLY A 255 -14.31 19.63 -8.84
CA GLY A 255 -13.15 20.33 -8.30
C GLY A 255 -11.81 19.83 -8.85
N VAL A 256 -11.75 18.57 -9.31
CA VAL A 256 -10.54 17.95 -9.86
C VAL A 256 -10.82 17.41 -11.27
N PRO A 257 -10.80 18.25 -12.31
CA PRO A 257 -11.25 17.87 -13.66
C PRO A 257 -10.34 16.83 -14.35
N ASN A 258 -9.07 16.74 -13.97
CA ASN A 258 -8.10 15.78 -14.53
C ASN A 258 -7.97 14.53 -13.63
N LEU A 259 -9.03 14.14 -12.92
CA LEU A 259 -9.02 13.00 -12.02
C LEU A 259 -8.91 11.70 -12.82
N GLU A 260 -7.87 10.92 -12.53
CA GLU A 260 -7.59 9.61 -13.13
C GLU A 260 -8.02 8.47 -12.22
N SER A 261 -7.93 8.67 -10.90
CA SER A 261 -8.28 7.65 -9.91
C SER A 261 -9.11 8.24 -8.78
N LEU A 262 -10.27 7.63 -8.53
CA LEU A 262 -11.13 7.93 -7.41
C LEU A 262 -11.29 6.69 -6.53
N ASN A 263 -10.85 6.79 -5.29
CA ASN A 263 -11.00 5.73 -4.30
C ASN A 263 -11.98 6.16 -3.20
N LEU A 264 -13.11 5.45 -3.13
CA LEU A 264 -14.17 5.62 -2.14
C LEU A 264 -14.28 4.40 -1.22
N SER A 265 -13.26 3.53 -1.17
CA SER A 265 -13.33 2.29 -0.42
C SER A 265 -13.68 2.55 1.05
N GLY A 266 -14.66 1.81 1.59
CA GLY A 266 -15.11 1.97 2.97
C GLY A 266 -15.92 3.23 3.26
N CYS A 267 -16.28 4.03 2.24
CA CYS A 267 -17.22 5.13 2.41
C CYS A 267 -18.66 4.61 2.47
N TYR A 268 -19.08 4.13 3.63
CA TYR A 268 -20.41 3.54 3.85
C TYR A 268 -21.61 4.46 3.56
N ASN A 269 -21.39 5.78 3.48
CA ASN A 269 -22.42 6.78 3.15
C ASN A 269 -22.62 6.96 1.63
N VAL A 270 -21.80 6.33 0.80
CA VAL A 270 -21.96 6.40 -0.67
C VAL A 270 -23.16 5.54 -1.06
N THR A 271 -24.14 6.19 -1.68
CA THR A 271 -25.39 5.58 -2.17
C THR A 271 -25.56 5.83 -3.66
N ASP A 272 -26.46 5.09 -4.29
CA ASP A 272 -26.81 5.27 -5.70
C ASP A 272 -27.25 6.71 -6.01
N VAL A 273 -28.00 7.34 -5.10
CA VAL A 273 -28.45 8.74 -5.26
C VAL A 273 -27.26 9.68 -5.23
N GLY A 274 -26.36 9.52 -4.26
CA GLY A 274 -25.16 10.34 -4.13
C GLY A 274 -24.26 10.26 -5.37
N LEU A 275 -24.06 9.06 -5.91
CA LEU A 275 -23.30 8.85 -7.15
C LEU A 275 -24.03 9.34 -8.40
N SER A 276 -25.35 9.12 -8.49
CA SER A 276 -26.16 9.61 -9.62
C SER A 276 -26.17 11.12 -9.72
N HIS A 277 -26.18 11.84 -8.60
CA HIS A 277 -26.08 13.30 -8.57
C HIS A 277 -24.66 13.82 -8.88
N ALA A 278 -23.64 12.98 -8.69
CA ALA A 278 -22.25 13.33 -8.94
C ALA A 278 -21.84 13.04 -10.41
N LEU A 279 -22.30 11.90 -10.95
CA LEU A 279 -22.03 11.44 -12.30
C LEU A 279 -23.11 11.94 -13.27
N VAL A 280 -23.02 13.24 -13.60
CA VAL A 280 -23.94 13.91 -14.54
C VAL A 280 -23.26 14.32 -15.85
N VAL A 281 -21.93 14.24 -15.90
CA VAL A 281 -21.09 14.57 -17.06
C VAL A 281 -20.07 13.45 -17.24
N GLU A 282 -19.68 13.18 -18.48
CA GLU A 282 -18.61 12.22 -18.76
C GLU A 282 -17.29 12.65 -18.14
N LEU A 283 -16.56 11.69 -17.57
CA LEU A 283 -15.26 11.92 -16.94
C LEU A 283 -14.18 11.21 -17.77
N PRO A 284 -13.68 11.85 -18.84
CA PRO A 284 -12.84 11.18 -19.84
C PRO A 284 -11.48 10.74 -19.28
N CYS A 285 -10.99 11.38 -18.22
CA CYS A 285 -9.71 11.05 -17.60
C CYS A 285 -9.81 9.91 -16.58
N LEU A 286 -11.01 9.59 -16.06
CA LEU A 286 -11.15 8.65 -14.95
C LEU A 286 -11.00 7.20 -15.45
N THR A 287 -9.91 6.55 -15.04
CA THR A 287 -9.58 5.17 -15.43
C THR A 287 -9.70 4.19 -14.27
N VAL A 288 -9.66 4.65 -13.02
CA VAL A 288 -9.71 3.81 -11.82
C VAL A 288 -10.82 4.30 -10.88
N LEU A 289 -11.75 3.40 -10.54
CA LEU A 289 -12.79 3.65 -9.54
C LEU A 289 -12.81 2.51 -8.52
N ASN A 290 -12.65 2.85 -7.25
CA ASN A 290 -12.77 1.89 -6.16
C ASN A 290 -13.98 2.23 -5.28
N LEU A 291 -14.95 1.32 -5.25
CA LEU A 291 -16.18 1.38 -4.44
C LEU A 291 -16.23 0.24 -3.42
N SER A 292 -15.11 -0.44 -3.16
CA SER A 292 -15.08 -1.59 -2.25
C SER A 292 -15.66 -1.23 -0.88
N LEU A 293 -16.47 -2.12 -0.32
CA LEU A 293 -17.17 -1.97 0.97
C LEU A 293 -18.21 -0.83 0.99
N CYS A 294 -18.58 -0.22 -0.14
CA CYS A 294 -19.71 0.70 -0.24
C CYS A 294 -21.02 -0.10 -0.33
N LYS A 295 -21.48 -0.65 0.81
CA LYS A 295 -22.61 -1.60 0.88
C LYS A 295 -23.96 -1.08 0.34
N GLN A 296 -24.13 0.24 0.22
CA GLN A 296 -25.36 0.85 -0.30
C GLN A 296 -25.36 1.04 -1.83
N VAL A 297 -24.28 0.65 -2.51
CA VAL A 297 -24.19 0.66 -3.98
C VAL A 297 -24.96 -0.54 -4.54
N THR A 298 -25.83 -0.29 -5.51
CA THR A 298 -26.58 -1.30 -6.26
C THR A 298 -26.34 -1.22 -7.77
N ASP A 299 -27.01 -2.07 -8.53
CA ASP A 299 -26.95 -2.09 -10.00
C ASP A 299 -27.35 -0.75 -10.64
N ASN A 300 -28.21 0.05 -9.98
CA ASN A 300 -28.58 1.39 -10.47
C ASN A 300 -27.36 2.31 -10.58
N CYS A 301 -26.45 2.24 -9.61
CA CYS A 301 -25.19 2.98 -9.66
C CYS A 301 -24.30 2.49 -10.78
N LEU A 302 -24.23 1.17 -11.00
CA LEU A 302 -23.43 0.60 -12.08
C LEU A 302 -23.93 1.03 -13.46
N GLY A 303 -25.24 1.23 -13.62
CA GLY A 303 -25.82 1.84 -14.83
C GLY A 303 -25.28 3.25 -15.09
N ARG A 304 -25.19 4.11 -14.06
CA ARG A 304 -24.62 5.46 -14.18
C ARG A 304 -23.13 5.44 -14.48
N ILE A 305 -22.38 4.57 -13.81
CA ILE A 305 -20.94 4.36 -14.08
C ILE A 305 -20.75 3.92 -15.53
N ALA A 306 -21.49 2.90 -15.97
CA ALA A 306 -21.45 2.41 -17.34
C ALA A 306 -21.83 3.50 -18.36
N GLN A 307 -22.73 4.42 -18.01
CA GLN A 307 -23.14 5.53 -18.87
C GLN A 307 -22.05 6.60 -19.01
N TYR A 308 -21.41 7.03 -17.93
CA TYR A 308 -20.55 8.23 -17.93
C TYR A 308 -19.04 7.96 -17.87
N LEU A 309 -18.60 6.74 -17.50
CA LEU A 309 -17.19 6.41 -17.27
C LEU A 309 -16.62 5.48 -18.36
N LYS A 310 -16.70 5.91 -19.63
CA LYS A 310 -16.36 5.06 -20.78
C LYS A 310 -14.88 4.64 -20.89
N ASN A 311 -13.98 5.34 -20.19
CA ASN A 311 -12.55 5.05 -20.18
C ASN A 311 -12.09 4.27 -18.94
N LEU A 312 -13.02 3.72 -18.16
CA LEU A 312 -12.68 2.97 -16.97
C LEU A 312 -11.92 1.68 -17.31
N GLU A 313 -10.73 1.52 -16.74
CA GLU A 313 -9.87 0.35 -16.90
C GLU A 313 -9.89 -0.54 -15.64
N VAL A 314 -10.10 0.06 -14.46
CA VAL A 314 -10.10 -0.64 -13.17
C VAL A 314 -11.36 -0.28 -12.39
N LEU A 315 -12.14 -1.31 -12.03
CA LEU A 315 -13.32 -1.19 -11.19
C LEU A 315 -13.24 -2.18 -10.03
N GLU A 316 -13.19 -1.65 -8.81
CA GLU A 316 -13.14 -2.44 -7.58
C GLU A 316 -14.48 -2.33 -6.85
N LEU A 317 -15.20 -3.45 -6.73
CA LEU A 317 -16.53 -3.58 -6.10
C LEU A 317 -16.52 -4.58 -4.93
N GLY A 318 -15.34 -4.90 -4.39
CA GLY A 318 -15.21 -5.91 -3.34
C GLY A 318 -16.05 -5.59 -2.10
N GLY A 319 -16.99 -6.46 -1.75
CA GLY A 319 -17.91 -6.30 -0.63
C GLY A 319 -19.13 -5.43 -0.92
N CYS A 320 -19.39 -5.06 -2.18
CA CYS A 320 -20.66 -4.48 -2.61
C CYS A 320 -21.71 -5.59 -2.76
N CYS A 321 -22.29 -6.02 -1.64
CA CYS A 321 -23.17 -7.19 -1.56
C CYS A 321 -24.48 -7.06 -2.36
N ASN A 322 -24.91 -5.85 -2.70
CA ASN A 322 -26.16 -5.60 -3.45
C ASN A 322 -25.97 -5.53 -4.97
N VAL A 323 -24.75 -5.82 -5.47
CA VAL A 323 -24.49 -5.95 -6.90
C VAL A 323 -24.94 -7.33 -7.37
N THR A 324 -25.73 -7.37 -8.44
CA THR A 324 -26.27 -8.61 -9.02
C THR A 324 -25.83 -8.81 -10.47
N ASN A 325 -26.34 -9.86 -11.12
CA ASN A 325 -26.11 -10.12 -12.55
C ASN A 325 -26.56 -8.94 -13.44
N THR A 326 -27.58 -8.17 -13.03
CA THR A 326 -28.00 -6.96 -13.75
C THR A 326 -26.91 -5.88 -13.74
N GLY A 327 -26.21 -5.71 -12.63
CA GLY A 327 -25.05 -4.82 -12.55
C GLY A 327 -23.92 -5.23 -13.49
N LEU A 328 -23.63 -6.53 -13.56
CA LEU A 328 -22.63 -7.07 -14.49
C LEU A 328 -23.06 -6.90 -15.96
N LEU A 329 -24.35 -7.04 -16.26
CA LEU A 329 -24.88 -6.73 -17.59
C LEU A 329 -24.65 -5.26 -17.97
N LEU A 330 -24.89 -4.33 -17.05
CA LEU A 330 -24.65 -2.90 -17.27
C LEU A 330 -23.16 -2.58 -17.46
N ILE A 331 -22.28 -3.23 -16.69
CA ILE A 331 -20.82 -3.15 -16.86
C ILE A 331 -20.42 -3.66 -18.26
N ALA A 332 -20.89 -4.83 -18.65
CA ALA A 332 -20.64 -5.43 -19.97
C ALA A 332 -21.21 -4.60 -21.12
N TRP A 333 -22.27 -3.84 -20.87
CA TRP A 333 -22.87 -2.95 -21.84
C TRP A 333 -22.07 -1.65 -22.06
N GLY A 334 -21.42 -1.08 -21.03
CA GLY A 334 -20.87 0.27 -21.13
C GLY A 334 -19.35 0.40 -20.99
N LEU A 335 -18.68 -0.53 -20.33
CA LEU A 335 -17.29 -0.39 -19.86
C LEU A 335 -16.31 -1.25 -20.66
N TYR A 336 -16.25 -1.05 -21.97
CA TYR A 336 -15.48 -1.93 -22.88
C TYR A 336 -13.96 -1.88 -22.70
N LYS A 337 -13.42 -0.83 -22.05
CA LYS A 337 -11.98 -0.70 -21.77
C LYS A 337 -11.55 -1.34 -20.45
N LEU A 338 -12.48 -1.98 -19.75
CA LEU A 338 -12.22 -2.56 -18.44
C LEU A 338 -11.21 -3.72 -18.56
N LYS A 339 -10.10 -3.59 -17.84
CA LYS A 339 -9.03 -4.60 -17.73
C LYS A 339 -9.04 -5.32 -16.39
N ARG A 340 -9.53 -4.66 -15.34
CA ARG A 340 -9.55 -5.21 -13.98
C ARG A 340 -10.92 -5.00 -13.36
N LEU A 341 -11.54 -6.12 -12.99
CA LEU A 341 -12.80 -6.13 -12.25
C LEU A 341 -12.65 -7.00 -11.01
N ASN A 342 -12.98 -6.44 -9.85
CA ASN A 342 -12.97 -7.17 -8.59
C ASN A 342 -14.36 -7.16 -7.97
N LEU A 343 -14.93 -8.35 -7.80
CA LEU A 343 -16.27 -8.64 -7.30
C LEU A 343 -16.20 -9.47 -6.00
N ARG A 344 -15.09 -9.43 -5.26
CA ARG A 344 -14.93 -10.19 -4.01
C ARG A 344 -16.15 -10.03 -3.11
N SER A 345 -16.72 -11.13 -2.62
CA SER A 345 -17.89 -11.16 -1.74
C SER A 345 -19.13 -10.46 -2.32
N CYS A 346 -19.29 -10.42 -3.65
CA CYS A 346 -20.54 -10.04 -4.31
C CYS A 346 -21.46 -11.27 -4.40
N TRP A 347 -22.07 -11.65 -3.28
CA TRP A 347 -22.79 -12.92 -3.10
C TRP A 347 -24.01 -13.15 -4.00
N HIS A 348 -24.51 -12.12 -4.69
CA HIS A 348 -25.63 -12.23 -5.63
C HIS A 348 -25.20 -12.38 -7.10
N VAL A 349 -23.90 -12.35 -7.38
CA VAL A 349 -23.35 -12.66 -8.70
C VAL A 349 -23.31 -14.17 -8.91
N SER A 350 -23.83 -14.64 -10.03
CA SER A 350 -23.81 -16.06 -10.44
C SER A 350 -23.26 -16.24 -11.85
N ASP A 351 -23.29 -17.47 -12.35
CA ASP A 351 -22.80 -17.86 -13.69
C ASP A 351 -23.37 -17.00 -14.82
N GLN A 352 -24.61 -16.53 -14.68
CA GLN A 352 -25.26 -15.64 -15.64
C GLN A 352 -24.53 -14.29 -15.73
N GLY A 353 -24.13 -13.71 -14.59
CA GLY A 353 -23.36 -12.47 -14.55
C GLY A 353 -22.03 -12.61 -15.29
N ILE A 354 -21.33 -13.74 -15.09
CA ILE A 354 -20.09 -14.06 -15.82
C ILE A 354 -20.37 -14.25 -17.31
N GLY A 355 -21.51 -14.86 -17.68
CA GLY A 355 -21.96 -14.97 -19.06
C GLY A 355 -22.16 -13.60 -19.74
N HIS A 356 -22.64 -12.59 -19.02
CA HIS A 356 -22.73 -11.22 -19.54
C HIS A 356 -21.36 -10.60 -19.77
N LEU A 357 -20.43 -10.73 -18.82
CA LEU A 357 -19.05 -10.25 -18.98
C LEU A 357 -18.34 -10.95 -20.14
N ALA A 358 -18.59 -12.24 -20.34
CA ALA A 358 -18.07 -13.05 -21.44
C ALA A 358 -18.73 -12.76 -22.80
N GLY A 359 -19.76 -11.90 -22.86
CA GLY A 359 -20.42 -11.54 -24.12
C GLY A 359 -21.24 -12.66 -24.76
N LEU A 360 -21.69 -13.65 -23.97
CA LEU A 360 -22.44 -14.81 -24.49
C LEU A 360 -23.84 -14.45 -25.00
N ASN A 361 -24.38 -13.32 -24.55
CA ASN A 361 -25.61 -12.74 -25.07
C ASN A 361 -25.28 -11.42 -25.78
N ALA A 362 -24.84 -11.51 -27.03
CA ALA A 362 -24.43 -10.36 -27.85
C ALA A 362 -25.56 -9.36 -28.10
N GLU A 363 -26.83 -9.80 -28.04
CA GLU A 363 -28.01 -8.93 -28.14
C GLU A 363 -28.14 -8.03 -26.91
N ALA A 364 -27.80 -8.55 -25.72
CA ALA A 364 -27.89 -7.82 -24.47
C ALA A 364 -26.64 -6.98 -24.17
N ALA A 365 -25.44 -7.54 -24.38
CA ALA A 365 -24.18 -6.84 -24.13
C ALA A 365 -23.01 -7.45 -24.94
N ARG A 366 -22.05 -6.59 -25.32
CA ARG A 366 -20.84 -7.01 -26.05
C ARG A 366 -19.83 -7.76 -25.19
N GLY A 367 -19.93 -7.63 -23.86
CA GLY A 367 -18.96 -8.19 -22.92
C GLY A 367 -17.73 -7.30 -22.68
N ASN A 368 -16.93 -7.67 -21.68
CA ASN A 368 -15.67 -7.05 -21.33
C ASN A 368 -14.51 -7.94 -21.79
N LEU A 369 -14.36 -8.10 -23.11
CA LEU A 369 -13.45 -9.10 -23.69
C LEU A 369 -11.96 -8.75 -23.49
N SER A 370 -11.64 -7.49 -23.16
CA SER A 370 -10.30 -7.02 -22.81
C SER A 370 -9.95 -7.18 -21.33
N LEU A 371 -10.76 -7.89 -20.55
CA LEU A 371 -10.53 -8.10 -19.13
C LEU A 371 -9.31 -8.99 -18.91
N GLU A 372 -8.33 -8.49 -18.14
CA GLU A 372 -7.08 -9.18 -17.80
C GLU A 372 -7.09 -9.75 -16.38
N TYR A 373 -7.85 -9.14 -15.46
CA TYR A 373 -8.02 -9.61 -14.08
C TYR A 373 -9.49 -9.68 -13.68
N LEU A 374 -9.88 -10.82 -13.10
CA LEU A 374 -11.22 -11.05 -12.56
C LEU A 374 -11.14 -11.61 -11.13
N GLY A 375 -11.50 -10.79 -10.15
CA GLY A 375 -11.59 -11.18 -8.75
C GLY A 375 -12.99 -11.66 -8.39
N LEU A 376 -13.14 -12.93 -8.05
CA LEU A 376 -14.41 -13.60 -7.71
C LEU A 376 -14.36 -14.28 -6.35
N GLN A 377 -13.39 -13.93 -5.51
CA GLN A 377 -13.24 -14.50 -4.18
C GLN A 377 -14.55 -14.43 -3.39
N ASP A 378 -14.94 -15.53 -2.73
CA ASP A 378 -16.14 -15.61 -1.89
C ASP A 378 -17.44 -15.29 -2.65
N CYS A 379 -17.51 -15.59 -3.95
CA CYS A 379 -18.74 -15.50 -4.74
C CYS A 379 -19.47 -16.87 -4.76
N GLN A 380 -20.26 -17.12 -3.71
CA GLN A 380 -20.82 -18.45 -3.40
C GLN A 380 -21.87 -19.00 -4.39
N ARG A 381 -22.33 -18.21 -5.37
CA ARG A 381 -23.31 -18.66 -6.39
C ARG A 381 -22.66 -18.98 -7.73
N LEU A 382 -21.33 -19.04 -7.78
CA LEU A 382 -20.60 -19.45 -8.97
C LEU A 382 -20.41 -20.96 -8.98
N THR A 383 -20.67 -21.56 -10.14
CA THR A 383 -20.44 -22.99 -10.41
C THR A 383 -19.47 -23.13 -11.58
N ASP A 384 -19.18 -24.37 -11.97
CA ASP A 384 -18.31 -24.67 -13.10
C ASP A 384 -18.79 -24.04 -14.42
N GLU A 385 -20.09 -23.77 -14.56
CA GLU A 385 -20.65 -23.05 -15.72
C GLU A 385 -20.12 -21.62 -15.83
N ALA A 386 -19.83 -20.92 -14.72
CA ALA A 386 -19.14 -19.62 -14.79
C ALA A 386 -17.77 -19.73 -15.44
N LEU A 387 -16.99 -20.78 -15.13
CA LEU A 387 -15.65 -20.97 -15.66
C LEU A 387 -15.70 -21.38 -17.14
N LYS A 388 -16.71 -22.16 -17.53
CA LYS A 388 -17.03 -22.42 -18.93
C LYS A 388 -17.32 -21.12 -19.68
N HIS A 389 -18.20 -20.27 -19.16
CA HIS A 389 -18.49 -18.96 -19.76
C HIS A 389 -17.23 -18.10 -19.89
N ALA A 390 -16.43 -18.00 -18.83
CA ALA A 390 -15.17 -17.27 -18.83
C ALA A 390 -14.19 -17.81 -19.90
N SER A 391 -14.07 -19.14 -20.02
CA SER A 391 -13.17 -19.78 -21.00
C SER A 391 -13.54 -19.50 -22.46
N VAL A 392 -14.81 -19.23 -22.73
CA VAL A 392 -15.31 -18.95 -24.08
C VAL A 392 -15.15 -17.48 -24.46
N GLY A 393 -15.46 -16.56 -23.54
CA GLY A 393 -15.52 -15.13 -23.86
C GLY A 393 -14.31 -14.30 -23.42
N LEU A 394 -13.69 -14.63 -22.27
CA LEU A 394 -12.66 -13.79 -21.65
C LEU A 394 -11.26 -14.19 -22.13
N ALA A 395 -11.01 -14.07 -23.43
CA ALA A 395 -9.80 -14.55 -24.09
C ALA A 395 -8.51 -13.88 -23.59
N GLU A 396 -8.57 -12.63 -23.11
CA GLU A 396 -7.41 -11.87 -22.61
C GLU A 396 -7.17 -12.03 -21.09
N LEU A 397 -7.95 -12.89 -20.41
CA LEU A 397 -7.88 -13.03 -18.96
C LEU A 397 -6.57 -13.69 -18.51
N LYS A 398 -5.76 -12.94 -17.78
CA LYS A 398 -4.45 -13.37 -17.26
C LYS A 398 -4.52 -13.86 -15.81
N SER A 399 -5.43 -13.31 -15.02
CA SER A 399 -5.50 -13.58 -13.58
C SER A 399 -6.95 -13.75 -13.14
N ILE A 400 -7.22 -14.88 -12.48
CA ILE A 400 -8.53 -15.17 -11.89
C ILE A 400 -8.37 -15.61 -10.44
N ASN A 401 -9.13 -14.98 -9.55
CA ASN A 401 -9.17 -15.34 -8.13
C ASN A 401 -10.54 -15.92 -7.79
N LEU A 402 -10.58 -17.20 -7.47
CA LEU A 402 -11.76 -17.99 -7.11
C LEU A 402 -11.71 -18.47 -5.66
N SER A 403 -10.82 -17.92 -4.84
CA SER A 403 -10.67 -18.36 -3.45
C SER A 403 -11.99 -18.32 -2.69
N PHE A 404 -12.23 -19.32 -1.83
CA PHE A 404 -13.47 -19.49 -1.08
C PHE A 404 -14.73 -19.70 -1.92
N CYS A 405 -14.63 -19.99 -3.23
CA CYS A 405 -15.78 -20.38 -4.04
C CYS A 405 -16.05 -21.88 -3.90
N VAL A 406 -16.92 -22.26 -2.97
CA VAL A 406 -17.14 -23.67 -2.59
C VAL A 406 -17.83 -24.51 -3.68
N SER A 407 -18.58 -23.88 -4.57
CA SER A 407 -19.34 -24.57 -5.64
C SER A 407 -18.54 -24.80 -6.93
N ILE A 408 -17.26 -24.38 -6.97
CA ILE A 408 -16.34 -24.68 -8.06
C ILE A 408 -15.68 -26.03 -7.81
N SER A 409 -15.71 -26.92 -8.80
CA SER A 409 -15.16 -28.29 -8.74
C SER A 409 -14.06 -28.52 -9.77
N ASP A 410 -13.48 -29.72 -9.74
CA ASP A 410 -12.50 -30.19 -10.73
C ASP A 410 -12.99 -30.01 -12.19
N SER A 411 -14.30 -30.15 -12.44
CA SER A 411 -14.87 -29.98 -13.77
C SER A 411 -14.70 -28.55 -14.30
N GLY A 412 -14.76 -27.55 -13.42
CA GLY A 412 -14.50 -26.15 -13.76
C GLY A 412 -13.06 -25.92 -14.25
N LEU A 413 -12.09 -26.65 -13.69
CA LEU A 413 -10.69 -26.52 -14.09
C LEU A 413 -10.41 -27.03 -15.50
N LYS A 414 -11.20 -27.98 -16.01
CA LYS A 414 -11.15 -28.40 -17.41
C LYS A 414 -11.38 -27.25 -18.39
N HIS A 415 -12.19 -26.27 -18.00
CA HIS A 415 -12.44 -25.07 -18.81
C HIS A 415 -11.27 -24.09 -18.72
N LEU A 416 -10.77 -23.84 -17.51
CA LEU A 416 -9.62 -22.95 -17.30
C LEU A 416 -8.34 -23.46 -17.95
N ALA A 417 -8.16 -24.78 -18.02
CA ALA A 417 -7.01 -25.40 -18.67
C ALA A 417 -6.87 -25.00 -20.16
N LYS A 418 -7.97 -24.64 -20.81
CA LYS A 418 -7.99 -24.20 -22.22
C LYS A 418 -7.64 -22.73 -22.41
N MET A 419 -7.54 -21.96 -21.34
CA MET A 419 -7.30 -20.52 -21.40
C MET A 419 -5.80 -20.22 -21.55
N MET A 420 -5.34 -20.07 -22.79
CA MET A 420 -3.91 -19.88 -23.12
C MET A 420 -3.33 -18.54 -22.62
N SER A 421 -4.17 -17.58 -22.26
CA SER A 421 -3.80 -16.29 -21.67
C SER A 421 -3.65 -16.34 -20.15
N LEU A 422 -4.24 -17.34 -19.47
CA LEU A 422 -4.24 -17.43 -18.03
C LEU A 422 -2.83 -17.70 -17.49
N ARG A 423 -2.44 -16.93 -16.47
CA ARG A 423 -1.12 -16.95 -15.82
C ARG A 423 -1.24 -17.14 -14.32
N GLU A 424 -2.25 -16.55 -13.70
CA GLU A 424 -2.45 -16.58 -12.25
C GLU A 424 -3.82 -17.18 -11.93
N LEU A 425 -3.80 -18.24 -11.13
CA LEU A 425 -4.99 -18.94 -10.69
C LEU A 425 -4.93 -19.09 -9.17
N ASN A 426 -5.91 -18.50 -8.49
CA ASN A 426 -6.09 -18.68 -7.05
C ASN A 426 -7.37 -19.48 -6.77
N LEU A 427 -7.20 -20.66 -6.17
CA LEU A 427 -8.21 -21.64 -5.78
C LEU A 427 -8.15 -21.93 -4.27
N ARG A 428 -7.60 -21.01 -3.47
CA ARG A 428 -7.46 -21.19 -2.03
C ARG A 428 -8.82 -21.46 -1.38
N SER A 429 -8.89 -22.46 -0.50
CA SER A 429 -10.13 -22.85 0.20
C SER A 429 -11.29 -23.15 -0.75
N CYS A 430 -11.00 -23.81 -1.88
CA CYS A 430 -12.02 -24.39 -2.76
C CYS A 430 -12.16 -25.89 -2.44
N ASP A 431 -13.07 -26.24 -1.52
CA ASP A 431 -13.19 -27.58 -0.93
C ASP A 431 -13.53 -28.71 -1.93
N ASN A 432 -13.99 -28.36 -3.12
CA ASN A 432 -14.35 -29.29 -4.19
C ASN A 432 -13.27 -29.44 -5.28
N ILE A 433 -12.08 -28.90 -5.05
CA ILE A 433 -10.90 -29.11 -5.88
C ILE A 433 -10.04 -30.24 -5.29
N SER A 434 -9.63 -31.18 -6.14
CA SER A 434 -8.82 -32.35 -5.79
C SER A 434 -7.66 -32.56 -6.77
N ASP A 435 -6.91 -33.64 -6.57
CA ASP A 435 -5.84 -34.08 -7.48
C ASP A 435 -6.33 -34.23 -8.94
N ILE A 436 -7.61 -34.57 -9.16
CA ILE A 436 -8.23 -34.68 -10.49
C ILE A 436 -8.25 -33.33 -11.21
N GLY A 437 -8.59 -32.26 -10.49
CA GLY A 437 -8.59 -30.91 -11.05
C GLY A 437 -7.19 -30.47 -11.49
N MET A 438 -6.15 -30.86 -10.73
CA MET A 438 -4.76 -30.61 -11.10
C MET A 438 -4.34 -31.43 -12.33
N ALA A 439 -4.85 -32.66 -12.50
CA ALA A 439 -4.67 -33.43 -13.72
C ALA A 439 -5.23 -32.70 -14.95
N TYR A 440 -6.46 -32.16 -14.86
CA TYR A 440 -7.03 -31.37 -15.97
C TYR A 440 -6.21 -30.13 -16.32
N LEU A 441 -5.70 -29.40 -15.32
CA LEU A 441 -4.83 -28.24 -15.57
C LEU A 441 -3.52 -28.64 -16.25
N ALA A 442 -2.92 -29.76 -15.83
CA ALA A 442 -1.67 -30.27 -16.39
C ALA A 442 -1.84 -30.78 -17.83
N GLU A 443 -2.90 -31.54 -18.11
CA GLU A 443 -3.18 -32.11 -19.43
C GLU A 443 -3.57 -31.05 -20.47
N GLY A 444 -4.21 -29.96 -20.05
CA GLY A 444 -4.69 -28.91 -20.97
C GLY A 444 -3.62 -27.99 -21.56
N GLY A 445 -2.33 -28.19 -21.24
CA GLY A 445 -1.24 -27.36 -21.76
C GLY A 445 -1.23 -25.95 -21.15
N SER A 446 -1.67 -25.85 -19.90
CA SER A 446 -1.84 -24.57 -19.22
C SER A 446 -0.54 -23.75 -19.13
N ARG A 447 -0.67 -22.43 -19.31
CA ARG A 447 0.44 -21.47 -19.24
C ARG A 447 0.52 -20.75 -17.89
N ILE A 448 -0.08 -21.34 -16.85
CA ILE A 448 -0.07 -20.81 -15.49
C ILE A 448 1.36 -20.68 -14.98
N THR A 449 1.67 -19.51 -14.45
CA THR A 449 2.94 -19.17 -13.79
C THR A 449 2.77 -19.04 -12.27
N SER A 450 1.55 -18.79 -11.77
CA SER A 450 1.25 -18.72 -10.34
C SER A 450 -0.01 -19.52 -10.02
N LEU A 451 0.12 -20.51 -9.15
CA LEU A 451 -0.98 -21.36 -8.69
C LEU A 451 -1.05 -21.34 -7.16
N ASP A 452 -2.22 -21.04 -6.62
CA ASP A 452 -2.53 -21.15 -5.19
C ASP A 452 -3.69 -22.12 -4.99
N VAL A 453 -3.42 -23.25 -4.34
CA VAL A 453 -4.41 -24.28 -3.95
C VAL A 453 -4.37 -24.51 -2.44
N SER A 454 -3.94 -23.50 -1.68
CA SER A 454 -3.82 -23.60 -0.22
C SER A 454 -5.17 -23.89 0.43
N PHE A 455 -5.17 -24.61 1.55
CA PHE A 455 -6.37 -24.98 2.31
C PHE A 455 -7.37 -25.80 1.48
N CYS A 456 -6.88 -26.57 0.51
CA CYS A 456 -7.66 -27.57 -0.20
C CYS A 456 -7.27 -28.96 0.32
N ASP A 457 -8.09 -29.53 1.21
CA ASP A 457 -7.76 -30.77 1.94
C ASP A 457 -7.68 -32.02 1.04
N LYS A 458 -8.26 -31.96 -0.16
CA LYS A 458 -8.25 -33.04 -1.16
C LYS A 458 -7.04 -32.97 -2.12
N ILE A 459 -6.11 -32.04 -1.88
CA ILE A 459 -4.85 -31.92 -2.62
C ILE A 459 -3.76 -32.70 -1.87
N SER A 460 -3.19 -33.69 -2.55
CA SER A 460 -2.18 -34.61 -2.04
C SER A 460 -0.92 -34.63 -2.92
N ASP A 461 0.03 -35.52 -2.61
CA ASP A 461 1.22 -35.74 -3.45
C ASP A 461 0.86 -36.10 -4.89
N GLN A 462 -0.32 -36.71 -5.13
CA GLN A 462 -0.78 -37.05 -6.48
C GLN A 462 -1.05 -35.79 -7.33
N ALA A 463 -1.57 -34.70 -6.76
CA ALA A 463 -1.63 -33.42 -7.45
C ALA A 463 -0.24 -32.96 -7.92
N LEU A 464 0.79 -33.12 -7.08
CA LEU A 464 2.15 -32.71 -7.44
C LEU A 464 2.77 -33.58 -8.54
N VAL A 465 2.36 -34.85 -8.65
CA VAL A 465 2.68 -35.67 -9.83
C VAL A 465 2.13 -35.01 -11.09
N HIS A 466 0.85 -34.66 -11.11
CA HIS A 466 0.22 -34.00 -12.26
C HIS A 466 0.85 -32.63 -12.58
N VAL A 467 1.04 -31.79 -11.57
CA VAL A 467 1.70 -30.48 -11.71
C VAL A 467 3.09 -30.66 -12.34
N SER A 468 3.87 -31.65 -11.89
CA SER A 468 5.21 -31.93 -12.40
C SER A 468 5.24 -32.42 -13.86
N GLN A 469 4.11 -32.90 -14.39
CA GLN A 469 3.97 -33.47 -15.73
C GLN A 469 3.48 -32.48 -16.79
N GLY A 470 2.91 -31.33 -16.39
CA GLY A 470 2.30 -30.39 -17.35
C GLY A 470 2.51 -28.91 -17.06
N LEU A 471 2.69 -28.50 -15.80
CA LEU A 471 2.77 -27.07 -15.42
C LEU A 471 4.21 -26.57 -15.36
N PHE A 472 4.97 -26.77 -16.44
CA PHE A 472 6.42 -26.47 -16.49
C PHE A 472 6.76 -24.98 -16.39
N ASN A 473 5.80 -24.08 -16.65
CA ASN A 473 6.00 -22.63 -16.59
C ASN A 473 5.81 -22.04 -15.18
N LEU A 474 5.58 -22.89 -14.17
CA LEU A 474 5.24 -22.44 -12.84
C LEU A 474 6.43 -21.75 -12.14
N ARG A 475 6.20 -20.52 -11.68
CA ARG A 475 7.15 -19.71 -10.92
C ARG A 475 6.74 -19.54 -9.46
N SER A 476 5.44 -19.64 -9.17
CA SER A 476 4.89 -19.51 -7.82
C SER A 476 3.89 -20.63 -7.55
N LEU A 477 4.10 -21.39 -6.48
CA LEU A 477 3.23 -22.48 -6.04
C LEU A 477 2.92 -22.34 -4.55
N SER A 478 1.64 -22.26 -4.20
CA SER A 478 1.18 -22.24 -2.81
C SER A 478 0.29 -23.45 -2.52
N LEU A 479 0.71 -24.20 -1.51
CA LEU A 479 0.16 -25.48 -1.05
C LEU A 479 -0.07 -25.44 0.48
N ASN A 480 -0.22 -24.26 1.06
CA ASN A 480 -0.33 -24.10 2.51
C ASN A 480 -1.52 -24.92 3.05
N ALA A 481 -1.31 -25.70 4.11
CA ALA A 481 -2.31 -26.58 4.72
C ALA A 481 -2.89 -27.63 3.76
N CYS A 482 -2.10 -28.17 2.83
CA CYS A 482 -2.45 -29.33 2.00
C CYS A 482 -1.82 -30.63 2.54
N GLN A 483 -2.26 -31.78 2.03
CA GLN A 483 -1.77 -33.11 2.42
C GLN A 483 -0.50 -33.49 1.64
N ILE A 484 0.52 -32.64 1.70
CA ILE A 484 1.78 -32.81 0.95
C ILE A 484 2.88 -33.38 1.84
N SER A 485 3.63 -34.36 1.31
CA SER A 485 4.78 -34.98 1.95
C SER A 485 6.09 -34.73 1.18
N ASP A 486 7.18 -35.31 1.69
CA ASP A 486 8.49 -35.28 1.04
C ASP A 486 8.46 -35.88 -0.38
N GLU A 487 7.60 -36.88 -0.63
CA GLU A 487 7.49 -37.51 -1.96
C GLU A 487 6.93 -36.52 -2.99
N GLY A 488 5.87 -35.77 -2.65
CA GLY A 488 5.33 -34.72 -3.51
C GLY A 488 6.35 -33.63 -3.81
N LEU A 489 7.10 -33.17 -2.79
CA LEU A 489 8.21 -32.22 -3.00
C LEU A 489 9.29 -32.78 -3.93
N CYS A 490 9.60 -34.06 -3.81
CA CYS A 490 10.56 -34.75 -4.66
C CYS A 490 10.12 -34.77 -6.14
N ARG A 491 8.82 -34.79 -6.42
CA ARG A 491 8.29 -34.73 -7.79
C ARG A 491 8.50 -33.36 -8.43
N ILE A 492 8.10 -32.28 -7.74
CA ILE A 492 8.27 -30.93 -8.28
C ILE A 492 9.73 -30.51 -8.36
N ALA A 493 10.58 -30.96 -7.43
CA ALA A 493 12.00 -30.66 -7.44
C ALA A 493 12.73 -31.21 -8.67
N ARG A 494 12.21 -32.28 -9.30
CA ARG A 494 12.80 -32.91 -10.48
C ARG A 494 12.45 -32.21 -11.79
N THR A 495 11.41 -31.37 -11.82
CA THR A 495 10.92 -30.79 -13.08
C THR A 495 10.78 -29.27 -13.04
N LEU A 496 10.40 -28.68 -11.90
CA LEU A 496 10.09 -27.25 -11.78
C LEU A 496 11.32 -26.43 -11.36
N HIS A 497 12.41 -26.51 -12.10
CA HIS A 497 13.68 -25.82 -11.76
C HIS A 497 13.60 -24.29 -11.79
N ASP A 498 12.59 -23.73 -12.48
CA ASP A 498 12.34 -22.30 -12.58
C ASP A 498 11.44 -21.74 -11.46
N LEU A 499 11.08 -22.58 -10.47
CA LEU A 499 10.23 -22.14 -9.36
C LEU A 499 10.95 -21.10 -8.49
N GLU A 500 10.30 -19.96 -8.29
CA GLU A 500 10.83 -18.80 -7.55
C GLU A 500 10.17 -18.65 -6.17
N THR A 501 8.90 -19.04 -6.04
CA THR A 501 8.15 -18.95 -4.78
C THR A 501 7.48 -20.28 -4.47
N LEU A 502 7.73 -20.81 -3.27
CA LEU A 502 7.11 -22.03 -2.78
C LEU A 502 6.54 -21.80 -1.39
N ASN A 503 5.24 -21.93 -1.22
CA ASN A 503 4.59 -21.91 0.08
C ASN A 503 4.08 -23.32 0.42
N VAL A 504 4.66 -23.92 1.45
CA VAL A 504 4.29 -25.24 1.98
C VAL A 504 4.00 -25.17 3.48
N GLY A 505 3.60 -23.98 3.96
CA GLY A 505 3.23 -23.79 5.36
C GLY A 505 2.15 -24.78 5.80
N GLN A 506 2.19 -25.19 7.06
CA GLN A 506 1.25 -26.09 7.72
C GLN A 506 1.10 -27.47 7.03
N CYS A 507 1.97 -27.83 6.09
CA CYS A 507 2.08 -29.17 5.55
C CYS A 507 2.84 -30.05 6.54
N ASN A 508 2.10 -30.68 7.45
CA ASN A 508 2.64 -31.42 8.60
C ASN A 508 3.37 -32.72 8.24
N CYS A 509 3.30 -33.17 6.98
CA CYS A 509 3.96 -34.38 6.51
C CYS A 509 5.35 -34.12 5.90
N ILE A 510 5.76 -32.87 5.76
CA ILE A 510 7.09 -32.48 5.23
C ILE A 510 8.14 -32.58 6.33
N THR A 511 9.28 -33.17 6.00
CA THR A 511 10.43 -33.33 6.89
C THR A 511 11.71 -32.75 6.28
N ASP A 512 12.83 -32.89 6.99
CA ASP A 512 14.16 -32.52 6.51
C ASP A 512 14.54 -33.17 5.17
N LYS A 513 13.96 -34.33 4.85
CA LYS A 513 14.22 -35.03 3.59
C LYS A 513 13.68 -34.23 2.40
N GLY A 514 12.42 -33.83 2.45
CA GLY A 514 11.80 -33.02 1.39
C GLY A 514 12.48 -31.68 1.25
N LEU A 515 12.80 -31.02 2.37
CA LEU A 515 13.46 -29.72 2.34
C LEU A 515 14.90 -29.79 1.80
N THR A 516 15.63 -30.88 2.09
CA THR A 516 16.95 -31.14 1.49
C THR A 516 16.85 -31.26 -0.03
N ILE A 517 15.88 -32.03 -0.53
CA ILE A 517 15.68 -32.21 -1.98
C ILE A 517 15.39 -30.87 -2.67
N ILE A 518 14.58 -30.02 -2.04
CA ILE A 518 14.31 -28.66 -2.54
C ILE A 518 15.58 -27.82 -2.56
N ALA A 519 16.37 -27.83 -1.48
CA ALA A 519 17.64 -27.10 -1.40
C ALA A 519 18.64 -27.55 -2.48
N ASP A 520 18.65 -28.84 -2.81
CA ASP A 520 19.57 -29.42 -3.79
C ASP A 520 19.15 -29.12 -5.23
N SER A 521 17.85 -29.07 -5.53
CA SER A 521 17.35 -28.96 -6.92
C SER A 521 16.85 -27.57 -7.32
N LEU A 522 16.19 -26.81 -6.44
CA LEU A 522 15.49 -25.56 -6.77
C LEU A 522 16.37 -24.32 -6.53
N LYS A 523 17.38 -24.12 -7.37
CA LYS A 523 18.37 -23.04 -7.20
C LYS A 523 17.84 -21.63 -7.47
N ASN A 524 16.72 -21.50 -8.18
CA ASN A 524 16.08 -20.22 -8.50
C ASN A 524 15.12 -19.72 -7.41
N LEU A 525 14.93 -20.48 -6.33
CA LEU A 525 13.98 -20.15 -5.28
C LEU A 525 14.38 -18.87 -4.55
N ARG A 526 13.46 -17.89 -4.55
CA ARG A 526 13.62 -16.56 -3.94
C ARG A 526 12.85 -16.44 -2.63
N CYS A 527 11.70 -17.11 -2.54
CA CYS A 527 10.81 -17.08 -1.40
C CYS A 527 10.37 -18.50 -1.04
N ILE A 528 10.54 -18.87 0.23
CA ILE A 528 9.98 -20.11 0.76
C ILE A 528 9.25 -19.84 2.08
N ASP A 529 8.02 -20.34 2.18
CA ASP A 529 7.21 -20.26 3.39
C ASP A 529 7.04 -21.67 4.01
N LEU A 530 7.58 -21.80 5.23
CA LEU A 530 7.60 -23.02 6.05
C LEU A 530 6.82 -22.82 7.36
N TYR A 531 5.93 -21.83 7.41
CA TYR A 531 5.14 -21.51 8.59
C TYR A 531 4.45 -22.76 9.15
N GLY A 532 4.64 -23.07 10.43
CA GLY A 532 3.98 -24.19 11.09
C GLY A 532 4.41 -25.60 10.63
N CYS A 533 5.49 -25.74 9.86
CA CYS A 533 6.07 -27.06 9.53
C CYS A 533 6.88 -27.63 10.69
N THR A 534 6.20 -28.24 11.66
CA THR A 534 6.79 -28.66 12.95
C THR A 534 7.77 -29.85 12.88
N ARG A 535 7.81 -30.58 11.76
CA ARG A 535 8.71 -31.73 11.55
C ARG A 535 10.04 -31.38 10.88
N ILE A 536 10.26 -30.10 10.58
CA ILE A 536 11.51 -29.59 10.01
C ILE A 536 12.47 -29.22 11.15
N THR A 537 13.74 -29.60 11.02
CA THR A 537 14.80 -29.30 12.00
C THR A 537 15.78 -28.25 11.47
N THR A 538 16.66 -27.77 12.35
CA THR A 538 17.71 -26.79 12.01
C THR A 538 18.66 -27.29 10.92
N LEU A 539 18.87 -28.60 10.80
CA LEU A 539 19.80 -29.20 9.84
C LEU A 539 19.43 -28.89 8.39
N SER A 540 18.14 -29.01 8.05
CA SER A 540 17.67 -28.74 6.69
C SER A 540 17.51 -27.23 6.42
N LEU A 541 17.19 -26.44 7.46
CA LEU A 541 17.14 -24.97 7.36
C LEU A 541 18.49 -24.37 7.00
N GLU A 542 19.59 -24.84 7.59
CA GLU A 542 20.94 -24.40 7.23
C GLU A 542 21.27 -24.65 5.75
N ARG A 543 20.68 -25.69 5.14
CA ARG A 543 20.82 -25.98 3.71
C ARG A 543 20.00 -25.04 2.84
N ILE A 544 18.74 -24.80 3.20
CA ILE A 544 17.88 -23.85 2.49
C ILE A 544 18.45 -22.43 2.53
N MET A 545 18.99 -22.00 3.68
CA MET A 545 19.60 -20.68 3.80
C MET A 545 20.84 -20.49 2.91
N LYS A 546 21.41 -21.56 2.35
CA LYS A 546 22.53 -21.52 1.40
C LYS A 546 22.07 -21.42 -0.06
N LEU A 547 20.77 -21.37 -0.33
CA LEU A 547 20.26 -21.16 -1.68
C LEU A 547 20.69 -19.77 -2.22
N PRO A 548 21.19 -19.70 -3.46
CA PRO A 548 21.89 -18.50 -3.95
C PRO A 548 20.98 -17.29 -4.19
N GLN A 549 19.69 -17.52 -4.43
CA GLN A 549 18.71 -16.48 -4.77
C GLN A 549 17.70 -16.22 -3.64
N LEU A 550 17.82 -16.91 -2.50
CA LEU A 550 16.85 -16.83 -1.43
C LEU A 550 16.90 -15.47 -0.75
N SER A 551 15.76 -14.78 -0.74
CA SER A 551 15.59 -13.44 -0.17
C SER A 551 14.59 -13.42 0.98
N THR A 552 13.59 -14.30 0.95
CA THR A 552 12.51 -14.36 1.92
C THR A 552 12.33 -15.79 2.42
N LEU A 553 12.41 -15.96 3.73
CA LEU A 553 12.21 -17.23 4.42
C LEU A 553 11.25 -17.00 5.59
N ASN A 554 10.04 -17.56 5.52
CA ASN A 554 9.07 -17.48 6.61
C ASN A 554 9.15 -18.75 7.46
N LEU A 555 9.51 -18.59 8.72
CA LEU A 555 9.61 -19.67 9.72
C LEU A 555 8.57 -19.51 10.84
N GLY A 556 7.51 -18.71 10.70
CA GLY A 556 6.58 -18.50 11.83
C GLY A 556 6.02 -19.83 12.40
N LEU A 557 5.97 -19.96 13.73
CA LEU A 557 5.48 -21.14 14.48
C LEU A 557 6.15 -22.49 14.15
N TRP A 558 7.29 -22.52 13.46
CA TRP A 558 7.98 -23.77 13.12
C TRP A 558 8.49 -24.57 14.33
N HIS A 559 8.78 -23.88 15.43
CA HIS A 559 9.39 -24.43 16.65
C HIS A 559 8.41 -24.61 17.81
N ILE A 560 7.12 -24.36 17.60
CA ILE A 560 6.12 -24.55 18.67
C ILE A 560 5.85 -26.05 18.77
N ARG A 561 6.36 -26.65 19.84
CA ARG A 561 6.12 -28.05 20.24
C ARG A 561 4.88 -28.17 21.10
#